data_AF-A0A2R6RVX8-F1
#
_entry.id   AF-A0A2R6RVX8-F1
#
_cell.length_a   1.000
_cell.length_b   1.000
_cell.length_c   1.000
_cell.angle_alpha   90.00
_cell.angle_beta   90.00
_cell.angle_gamma   90.00
#
_symmetry.space_group_name_H-M   'P 1'
#
loop_
_entity.id
_entity.type
_entity.pdbx_description
1 polymer ?
#
loop_
_entity_poly.entity_id
_entity_poly.type
_entity_poly.pdbx_seq_one_letter_code
_entity_poly.pdbx_strand_id
1 'polypeptide(L)'
;MDDTSKELFALRKAAFAKGDKAVLEQVGEGKDIMSILLNANMHSTESDRLTDEELVAQMSTMLFAGTDTTSNALARTLHLLSMHPDVQERLRDEIIQAADTYGQDIPYEQLFELPFLDAVCRETLRVDMPLNFIVRETVGDSVLPLHQAITGIDGTPIHEIAVPKGTMVLVALAACNRSRAVWGEDALEWKPERWLSALPETVGQARVPGVYSNLMTFSGGGRSCIGFRFSQLEMKVVLAVLLQHFRFSLTDKKIVWNFSGIHFPSMHTDGTTPSLILKVQPLREE
;
A
#
# COMPACT_ATOMS: atom_id res chain seq x y z
N MET A 1 -0.24 5.64 -19.62
CA MET A 1 0.61 4.63 -18.95
C MET A 1 1.29 3.74 -19.97
N ASP A 2 0.54 3.01 -20.81
CA ASP A 2 1.14 2.09 -21.80
C ASP A 2 2.13 2.75 -22.76
N ASP A 3 1.77 3.89 -23.36
CA ASP A 3 2.68 4.63 -24.27
C ASP A 3 3.97 5.08 -23.57
N THR A 4 3.87 5.57 -22.33
CA THR A 4 5.01 5.96 -21.51
C THR A 4 5.90 4.75 -21.18
N SER A 5 5.30 3.60 -20.85
CA SER A 5 6.04 2.35 -20.61
C SER A 5 6.81 1.91 -21.86
N LYS A 6 6.19 2.02 -23.05
CA LYS A 6 6.83 1.70 -24.35
C LYS A 6 7.97 2.64 -24.68
N GLU A 7 7.81 3.94 -24.43
CA GLU A 7 8.86 4.94 -24.65
C GLU A 7 10.06 4.67 -23.75
N LEU A 8 9.82 4.49 -22.44
CA LEU A 8 10.87 4.13 -21.49
C LEU A 8 11.54 2.82 -21.90
N PHE A 9 10.77 1.83 -22.35
CA PHE A 9 11.29 0.55 -22.86
C PHE A 9 12.29 0.72 -23.97
N ALA A 10 11.89 1.43 -25.01
CA ALA A 10 12.75 1.69 -26.16
C ALA A 10 14.04 2.42 -25.74
N LEU A 11 13.92 3.43 -24.86
CA LEU A 11 15.07 4.18 -24.35
C LEU A 11 16.05 3.31 -23.56
N ARG A 12 15.57 2.46 -22.66
CA ARG A 12 16.42 1.56 -21.88
C ARG A 12 17.04 0.47 -22.74
N LYS A 13 16.25 -0.17 -23.59
CA LYS A 13 16.74 -1.22 -24.51
C LYS A 13 17.83 -0.67 -25.43
N ALA A 14 17.67 0.55 -25.93
CA ALA A 14 18.69 1.22 -26.74
C ALA A 14 19.97 1.53 -25.95
N ALA A 15 19.87 1.88 -24.66
CA ALA A 15 21.04 2.10 -23.81
C ALA A 15 21.80 0.79 -23.54
N PHE A 16 21.10 -0.31 -23.24
CA PHE A 16 21.73 -1.63 -23.10
C PHE A 16 22.43 -2.07 -24.38
N ALA A 17 21.84 -1.83 -25.55
CA ALA A 17 22.50 -2.11 -26.83
C ALA A 17 23.78 -1.28 -27.08
N LYS A 18 23.91 -0.12 -26.44
CA LYS A 18 25.10 0.75 -26.51
C LYS A 18 26.16 0.45 -25.43
N GLY A 19 25.85 -0.44 -24.50
CA GLY A 19 26.76 -0.89 -23.43
C GLY A 19 26.63 -0.13 -22.10
N ASP A 20 27.31 -0.65 -21.08
CA ASP A 20 27.10 -0.30 -19.67
C ASP A 20 27.27 1.19 -19.34
N LYS A 21 28.19 1.89 -20.00
CA LYS A 21 28.39 3.32 -19.78
C LYS A 21 27.12 4.14 -20.08
N ALA A 22 26.42 3.80 -21.16
CA ALA A 22 25.17 4.48 -21.52
C ALA A 22 24.02 4.13 -20.56
N VAL A 23 24.05 2.94 -19.94
CA VAL A 23 23.08 2.52 -18.91
C VAL A 23 23.34 3.27 -17.59
N LEU A 24 24.60 3.47 -17.20
CA LEU A 24 24.96 4.23 -16.00
C LEU A 24 24.66 5.72 -16.12
N GLU A 25 24.67 6.29 -17.33
CA GLU A 25 24.31 7.69 -17.60
C GLU A 25 22.79 7.95 -17.51
N GLN A 26 21.97 6.90 -17.35
CA GLN A 26 20.53 7.02 -17.21
C GLN A 26 20.08 7.23 -15.75
N VAL A 27 18.87 7.78 -15.59
CA VAL A 27 18.21 7.92 -14.28
C VAL A 27 18.21 6.58 -13.54
N GLY A 28 18.69 6.56 -12.31
CA GLY A 28 18.81 5.34 -11.51
C GLY A 28 20.07 4.51 -11.75
N GLU A 29 21.00 4.97 -12.61
CA GLU A 29 22.32 4.35 -12.84
C GLU A 29 22.27 2.84 -13.14
N GLY A 30 21.27 2.40 -13.91
CA GLY A 30 21.04 0.97 -14.19
C GLY A 30 20.52 0.14 -13.02
N LYS A 31 20.26 0.76 -11.86
CA LYS A 31 19.71 0.12 -10.65
C LYS A 31 18.20 0.34 -10.50
N ASP A 32 17.56 1.00 -11.48
CA ASP A 32 16.11 1.09 -11.53
C ASP A 32 15.48 -0.27 -11.90
N ILE A 33 14.22 -0.49 -11.51
CA ILE A 33 13.54 -1.79 -11.65
C ILE A 33 13.48 -2.28 -13.10
N MET A 34 13.43 -1.34 -14.04
CA MET A 34 13.33 -1.64 -15.45
C MET A 34 14.67 -2.10 -16.02
N SER A 35 15.75 -1.43 -15.63
CA SER A 35 17.11 -1.84 -15.96
C SER A 35 17.43 -3.21 -15.36
N ILE A 36 17.01 -3.46 -14.11
CA ILE A 36 17.16 -4.77 -13.45
C ILE A 36 16.36 -5.85 -14.19
N LEU A 37 15.11 -5.59 -14.55
CA LEU A 37 14.25 -6.54 -15.27
C LEU A 37 14.81 -6.88 -16.65
N LEU A 38 15.25 -5.87 -17.41
CA LEU A 38 15.89 -6.05 -18.71
C LEU A 38 17.16 -6.90 -18.58
N ASN A 39 18.01 -6.56 -17.62
CA ASN A 39 19.24 -7.31 -17.37
C ASN A 39 18.95 -8.78 -16.99
N ALA A 40 18.00 -9.01 -16.08
CA ALA A 40 17.60 -10.36 -15.68
C ALA A 40 17.03 -11.16 -16.87
N ASN A 41 16.21 -10.54 -17.71
CA ASN A 41 15.62 -11.19 -18.88
C ASN A 41 16.66 -11.50 -19.98
N MET A 42 17.70 -10.68 -20.14
CA MET A 42 18.78 -10.97 -21.09
C MET A 42 19.61 -12.19 -20.67
N HIS A 43 19.73 -12.42 -19.37
CA HIS A 43 20.49 -13.53 -18.79
C HIS A 43 19.63 -14.75 -18.45
N SER A 44 18.33 -14.75 -18.76
CA SER A 44 17.45 -15.89 -18.54
C SER A 44 17.65 -16.99 -19.58
N THR A 45 17.20 -18.20 -19.24
CA THR A 45 17.07 -19.30 -20.19
C THR A 45 16.07 -18.93 -21.30
N GLU A 46 16.13 -19.62 -22.43
CA GLU A 46 15.17 -19.40 -23.53
C GLU A 46 13.72 -19.67 -23.08
N SER A 47 13.50 -20.68 -22.23
CA SER A 47 12.17 -21.00 -21.71
C SER A 47 11.60 -19.97 -20.73
N ASP A 48 12.46 -19.23 -20.03
CA ASP A 48 12.06 -18.22 -19.04
C ASP A 48 12.15 -16.78 -19.58
N ARG A 49 12.57 -16.61 -20.84
CA ARG A 49 12.76 -15.31 -21.47
C ARG A 49 11.41 -14.71 -21.85
N LEU A 50 11.14 -13.54 -21.30
CA LEU A 50 10.00 -12.71 -21.65
C LEU A 50 10.23 -12.02 -22.98
N THR A 51 9.17 -11.92 -23.77
CA THR A 51 9.09 -11.08 -24.95
C THR A 51 9.13 -9.59 -24.57
N ASP A 52 9.43 -8.73 -25.55
CA ASP A 52 9.37 -7.27 -25.36
C ASP A 52 7.97 -6.81 -24.89
N GLU A 53 6.91 -7.41 -25.42
CA GLU A 53 5.53 -7.10 -25.05
C GLU A 53 5.24 -7.47 -23.60
N GLU A 54 5.68 -8.66 -23.16
CA GLU A 54 5.54 -9.09 -21.77
C GLU A 54 6.33 -8.19 -20.82
N LEU A 55 7.54 -7.75 -21.20
CA LEU A 55 8.33 -6.81 -20.39
C LEU A 55 7.60 -5.47 -20.24
N VAL A 56 7.07 -4.92 -21.33
CA VAL A 56 6.25 -3.70 -21.29
C VAL A 56 5.02 -3.88 -20.41
N ALA A 57 4.34 -5.02 -20.50
CA ALA A 57 3.19 -5.34 -19.67
C ALA A 57 3.55 -5.43 -18.18
N GLN A 58 4.69 -6.06 -17.83
CA GLN A 58 5.18 -6.11 -16.46
C GLN A 58 5.47 -4.73 -15.91
N MET A 59 6.11 -3.86 -16.69
CA MET A 59 6.40 -2.48 -16.27
C MET A 59 5.14 -1.66 -16.05
N SER A 60 4.20 -1.71 -16.99
CA SER A 60 2.90 -1.05 -16.85
C SER A 60 2.17 -1.53 -15.60
N THR A 61 2.23 -2.83 -15.30
CA THR A 61 1.63 -3.43 -14.10
C THR A 61 2.31 -2.91 -12.82
N MET A 62 3.63 -2.89 -12.76
CA MET A 62 4.38 -2.43 -11.58
C MET A 62 4.16 -0.94 -11.32
N LEU A 63 4.17 -0.10 -12.36
CA LEU A 63 3.93 1.33 -12.25
C LEU A 63 2.52 1.62 -11.75
N PHE A 64 1.51 0.99 -12.36
CA PHE A 64 0.12 1.14 -11.92
C PHE A 64 -0.07 0.68 -10.48
N ALA A 65 0.36 -0.55 -10.16
CA ALA A 65 0.16 -1.14 -8.84
C ALA A 65 0.91 -0.36 -7.74
N GLY A 66 2.11 0.15 -8.01
CA GLY A 66 2.91 0.91 -7.06
C GLY A 66 2.45 2.36 -6.86
N THR A 67 1.95 3.01 -7.91
CA THR A 67 1.61 4.44 -7.87
C THR A 67 0.24 4.68 -7.26
N ASP A 68 -0.82 4.08 -7.83
CA ASP A 68 -2.20 4.41 -7.44
C ASP A 68 -2.50 3.95 -6.01
N THR A 69 -1.96 2.81 -5.58
CA THR A 69 -2.22 2.32 -4.22
C THR A 69 -1.50 3.17 -3.17
N THR A 70 -0.20 3.45 -3.35
CA THR A 70 0.58 4.21 -2.36
C THR A 70 0.16 5.67 -2.30
N SER A 71 -0.08 6.31 -3.45
CA SER A 71 -0.54 7.70 -3.48
C SER A 71 -1.88 7.89 -2.77
N ASN A 72 -2.84 6.95 -2.93
CA ASN A 72 -4.11 7.00 -2.21
C ASN A 72 -3.96 6.70 -0.72
N ALA A 73 -3.03 5.81 -0.33
CA ALA A 73 -2.71 5.59 1.09
C ALA A 73 -2.08 6.85 1.74
N LEU A 74 -1.20 7.55 1.02
CA LEU A 74 -0.63 8.84 1.44
C LEU A 74 -1.69 9.93 1.53
N ALA A 75 -2.53 10.07 0.50
CA ALA A 75 -3.62 11.03 0.48
C ALA A 75 -4.57 10.81 1.67
N ARG A 76 -4.87 9.54 1.97
CA ARG A 76 -5.66 9.15 3.12
C ARG A 76 -4.97 9.53 4.44
N THR A 77 -3.68 9.23 4.57
CA THR A 77 -2.90 9.56 5.76
C THR A 77 -2.92 11.07 6.02
N LEU A 78 -2.64 11.88 5.00
CA LEU A 78 -2.67 13.35 5.11
C LEU A 78 -4.06 13.87 5.45
N HIS A 79 -5.11 13.29 4.86
CA HIS A 79 -6.50 13.63 5.22
C HIS A 79 -6.79 13.33 6.70
N LEU A 80 -6.43 12.14 7.20
CA LEU A 80 -6.61 11.78 8.61
C LEU A 80 -5.81 12.70 9.53
N LEU A 81 -4.53 12.94 9.22
CA LEU A 81 -3.70 13.89 10.00
C LEU A 81 -4.27 15.31 10.00
N SER A 82 -4.96 15.74 8.93
CA SER A 82 -5.63 17.05 8.89
C SER A 82 -6.88 17.12 9.78
N MET A 83 -7.49 15.97 10.09
CA MET A 83 -8.62 15.83 11.02
C MET A 83 -8.16 15.60 12.47
N HIS A 84 -6.91 15.17 12.67
CA HIS A 84 -6.29 14.91 13.96
C HIS A 84 -5.01 15.75 14.15
N PRO A 85 -5.12 17.08 14.34
CA PRO A 85 -3.96 17.95 14.52
C PRO A 85 -3.02 17.53 15.65
N ASP A 86 -3.55 16.97 16.74
CA ASP A 86 -2.78 16.43 17.86
C ASP A 86 -1.86 15.27 17.45
N VAL A 87 -2.37 14.34 16.64
CA VAL A 87 -1.58 13.25 16.05
C VAL A 87 -0.56 13.79 15.06
N GLN A 88 -0.93 14.80 14.26
CA GLN A 88 -0.02 15.45 13.32
C GLN A 88 1.15 16.14 14.01
N GLU A 89 0.91 16.88 15.10
CA GLU A 89 1.98 17.50 15.90
C GLU A 89 2.90 16.46 16.51
N ARG A 90 2.34 15.43 17.14
CA ARG A 90 3.13 14.38 17.76
C ARG A 90 4.01 13.64 16.75
N LEU A 91 3.48 13.34 15.57
CA LEU A 91 4.25 12.73 14.48
C LEU A 91 5.35 13.65 13.98
N ARG A 92 5.05 14.94 13.82
CA ARG A 92 6.05 15.93 13.45
C ARG A 92 7.17 16.02 14.47
N ASP A 93 6.85 16.04 15.77
CA ASP A 93 7.86 16.12 16.82
C ASP A 93 8.85 14.93 16.75
N GLU A 94 8.36 13.71 16.53
CA GLU A 94 9.19 12.52 16.33
C GLU A 94 10.11 12.67 15.09
N ILE A 95 9.56 13.16 13.97
CA ILE A 95 10.31 13.35 12.73
C ILE A 95 11.38 14.44 12.90
N ILE A 96 11.06 15.57 13.55
CA ILE A 96 12.01 16.66 13.81
C ILE A 96 13.14 16.19 14.71
N GLN A 97 12.84 15.46 15.79
CA GLN A 97 13.87 14.90 16.68
C GLN A 97 14.81 13.94 15.93
N ALA A 98 14.28 13.11 15.04
CA ALA A 98 15.08 12.25 14.18
C ALA A 98 15.96 13.06 13.21
N ALA A 99 15.40 14.11 12.61
CA ALA A 99 16.13 14.99 11.69
C ALA A 99 17.24 15.80 12.38
N ASP A 100 17.02 16.23 13.62
CA ASP A 100 18.04 16.89 14.45
C ASP A 100 19.20 15.93 14.81
N THR A 101 18.91 14.63 14.88
CA THR A 101 19.89 13.59 15.24
C THR A 101 20.68 13.10 14.02
N TYR A 102 20.00 12.85 12.89
CA TYR A 102 20.58 12.18 11.73
C TYR A 102 20.76 13.08 10.50
N GLY A 103 20.27 14.32 10.55
CA GLY A 103 20.18 15.23 9.41
C GLY A 103 18.79 15.23 8.77
N GLN A 104 18.52 16.23 7.91
CA GLN A 104 17.22 16.39 7.26
C GLN A 104 16.82 15.18 6.40
N ASP A 105 17.82 14.57 5.74
CA ASP A 105 17.69 13.32 5.01
C ASP A 105 17.91 12.12 5.95
N ILE A 106 16.86 11.75 6.69
CA ILE A 106 16.89 10.64 7.65
C ILE A 106 17.26 9.32 6.91
N PRO A 107 18.31 8.59 7.34
CA PRO A 107 18.70 7.33 6.73
C PRO A 107 17.59 6.27 6.75
N TYR A 108 17.58 5.39 5.75
CA TYR A 108 16.57 4.33 5.56
C TYR A 108 16.28 3.54 6.84
N GLU A 109 17.33 3.02 7.50
CA GLU A 109 17.18 2.18 8.70
C GLU A 109 16.49 2.98 9.82
N GLN A 110 16.87 4.23 9.99
CA GLN A 110 16.45 5.07 11.12
C GLN A 110 15.02 5.56 10.92
N LEU A 111 14.66 5.84 9.66
CA LEU A 111 13.28 6.15 9.28
C LEU A 111 12.33 4.99 9.58
N PHE A 112 12.78 3.75 9.42
CA PHE A 112 11.98 2.56 9.72
C PHE A 112 11.86 2.27 11.21
N GLU A 113 12.78 2.78 12.01
CA GLU A 113 12.78 2.67 13.48
C GLU A 113 11.91 3.72 14.18
N LEU A 114 11.38 4.72 13.47
CA LEU A 114 10.47 5.73 14.03
C LEU A 114 9.12 5.09 14.40
N PRO A 115 8.83 4.89 15.71
CA PRO A 115 7.72 4.06 16.13
C PRO A 115 6.36 4.68 15.83
N PHE A 116 6.21 6.00 15.97
CA PHE A 116 4.91 6.65 15.74
C PHE A 116 4.63 6.85 14.24
N LEU A 117 5.65 7.12 13.42
CA LEU A 117 5.54 7.10 11.97
C LEU A 117 5.12 5.71 11.46
N ASP A 118 5.73 4.63 11.97
CA ASP A 118 5.31 3.26 11.65
C ASP A 118 3.86 3.00 12.07
N ALA A 119 3.49 3.42 13.28
CA ALA A 119 2.14 3.29 13.80
C ALA A 119 1.09 4.01 12.94
N VAL A 120 1.38 5.23 12.48
CA VAL A 120 0.49 6.02 11.61
C VAL A 120 0.31 5.34 10.25
N CYS A 121 1.38 4.86 9.64
CA CYS A 121 1.32 4.11 8.38
C CYS A 121 0.49 2.83 8.53
N ARG A 122 0.73 2.06 9.61
CA ARG A 122 0.04 0.80 9.88
C ARG A 122 -1.44 1.00 10.14
N GLU A 123 -1.80 1.98 10.95
CA GLU A 123 -3.20 2.21 11.28
C GLU A 123 -3.97 2.73 10.09
N THR A 124 -3.37 3.60 9.28
CA THR A 124 -3.99 4.03 8.02
C THR A 124 -4.21 2.85 7.08
N LEU A 125 -3.23 1.97 6.91
CA LEU A 125 -3.38 0.80 6.04
C LEU A 125 -4.32 -0.28 6.63
N ARG A 126 -4.52 -0.31 7.95
CA ARG A 126 -5.51 -1.17 8.59
C ARG A 126 -6.93 -0.65 8.35
N VAL A 127 -7.16 0.62 8.70
CA VAL A 127 -8.50 1.21 8.71
C VAL A 127 -8.91 1.68 7.33
N ASP A 128 -8.05 2.30 6.54
CA ASP A 128 -8.40 2.91 5.26
C ASP A 128 -7.46 2.43 4.13
N MET A 129 -7.43 1.11 3.92
CA MET A 129 -6.66 0.52 2.82
C MET A 129 -7.14 0.98 1.43
N PRO A 130 -6.23 1.12 0.46
CA PRO A 130 -6.61 1.44 -0.92
C PRO A 130 -7.49 0.37 -1.59
N LEU A 131 -7.22 -0.92 -1.38
CA LEU A 131 -7.97 -2.03 -1.98
C LEU A 131 -8.81 -2.76 -0.93
N ASN A 132 -10.14 -2.70 -0.98
CA ASN A 132 -11.00 -3.26 0.08
C ASN A 132 -11.31 -4.75 -0.08
N PHE A 133 -11.19 -5.27 -1.29
CA PHE A 133 -11.39 -6.68 -1.61
C PHE A 133 -10.51 -7.11 -2.77
N ILE A 134 -10.31 -8.42 -2.89
CA ILE A 134 -9.74 -9.05 -4.07
C ILE A 134 -10.67 -10.16 -4.54
N VAL A 135 -10.56 -10.49 -5.82
CA VAL A 135 -11.38 -11.50 -6.45
C VAL A 135 -10.49 -12.70 -6.81
N ARG A 136 -11.02 -13.91 -6.64
CA ARG A 136 -10.42 -15.17 -7.08
C ARG A 136 -11.46 -15.99 -7.83
N GLU A 137 -11.03 -16.78 -8.80
CA GLU A 137 -11.86 -17.78 -9.45
C GLU A 137 -11.29 -19.17 -9.14
N THR A 138 -12.15 -20.11 -8.75
CA THR A 138 -11.72 -21.50 -8.52
C THR A 138 -11.43 -22.20 -9.85
N VAL A 139 -10.23 -22.79 -9.97
CA VAL A 139 -9.82 -23.54 -11.18
C VAL A 139 -10.29 -25.01 -11.17
N GLY A 140 -10.82 -25.47 -10.05
CA GLY A 140 -11.36 -26.81 -9.82
C GLY A 140 -12.30 -26.80 -8.61
N ASP A 141 -13.04 -27.89 -8.43
CA ASP A 141 -13.85 -28.06 -7.23
C ASP A 141 -12.94 -28.08 -6.00
N SER A 142 -13.35 -27.34 -4.97
CA SER A 142 -12.56 -27.15 -3.76
C SER A 142 -13.45 -27.18 -2.54
N VAL A 143 -12.84 -27.35 -1.37
CA VAL A 143 -13.52 -27.23 -0.07
C VAL A 143 -12.81 -26.11 0.69
N LEU A 144 -13.56 -25.09 1.09
CA LEU A 144 -13.08 -23.98 1.88
C LEU A 144 -13.30 -24.30 3.37
N PRO A 145 -12.25 -24.65 4.14
CA PRO A 145 -12.38 -24.82 5.58
C PRO A 145 -12.63 -23.46 6.24
N LEU A 146 -13.53 -23.45 7.23
CA LEU A 146 -13.84 -22.26 8.01
C LEU A 146 -13.09 -22.31 9.34
N HIS A 147 -12.41 -21.21 9.66
CA HIS A 147 -11.72 -21.08 10.95
C HIS A 147 -12.71 -21.14 12.13
N GLN A 148 -13.90 -20.56 11.94
CA GLN A 148 -15.02 -20.63 12.87
C GLN A 148 -16.23 -21.20 12.14
N ALA A 149 -16.94 -22.12 12.78
CA ALA A 149 -18.15 -22.68 12.21
C ALA A 149 -19.23 -21.59 12.04
N ILE A 150 -19.94 -21.63 10.94
CA ILE A 150 -21.14 -20.81 10.73
C ILE A 150 -22.39 -21.64 10.99
N THR A 151 -23.50 -21.00 11.35
CA THR A 151 -24.76 -21.70 11.62
C THR A 151 -25.63 -21.77 10.37
N GLY A 152 -25.98 -22.99 9.97
CA GLY A 152 -26.93 -23.25 8.89
C GLY A 152 -28.36 -22.82 9.24
N ILE A 153 -29.23 -22.77 8.23
CA ILE A 153 -30.64 -22.39 8.39
C ILE A 153 -31.39 -23.37 9.31
N ASP A 154 -30.94 -24.62 9.35
CA ASP A 154 -31.46 -25.68 10.21
C ASP A 154 -30.82 -25.72 11.61
N GLY A 155 -29.96 -24.75 11.93
CA GLY A 155 -29.23 -24.68 13.20
C GLY A 155 -27.98 -25.56 13.27
N THR A 156 -27.64 -26.28 12.20
CA THR A 156 -26.45 -27.15 12.19
C THR A 156 -25.16 -26.33 12.03
N PRO A 157 -24.06 -26.71 12.70
CA PRO A 157 -22.77 -26.06 12.50
C PRO A 157 -22.14 -26.51 11.16
N ILE A 158 -21.72 -25.54 10.36
CA ILE A 158 -21.01 -25.74 9.09
C ILE A 158 -19.55 -25.34 9.31
N HIS A 159 -18.64 -26.29 9.13
CA HIS A 159 -17.19 -26.09 9.31
C HIS A 159 -16.44 -25.89 7.99
N GLU A 160 -17.08 -26.20 6.87
CA GLU A 160 -16.47 -26.11 5.54
C GLU A 160 -17.53 -25.86 4.48
N ILE A 161 -17.12 -25.26 3.36
CA ILE A 161 -18.01 -24.92 2.25
C ILE A 161 -17.45 -25.57 0.99
N ALA A 162 -18.26 -26.39 0.31
CA ALA A 162 -17.93 -26.86 -1.03
C ALA A 162 -18.02 -25.69 -2.02
N VAL A 163 -16.95 -25.47 -2.78
CA VAL A 163 -16.82 -24.38 -3.75
C VAL A 163 -16.55 -24.99 -5.13
N PRO A 164 -17.55 -25.08 -6.01
CA PRO A 164 -17.38 -25.64 -7.34
C PRO A 164 -16.37 -24.87 -8.20
N LYS A 165 -15.82 -25.53 -9.22
CA LYS A 165 -15.01 -24.88 -10.27
C LYS A 165 -15.75 -23.72 -10.92
N GLY A 166 -15.03 -22.64 -11.22
CA GLY A 166 -15.56 -21.42 -11.86
C GLY A 166 -16.30 -20.49 -10.89
N THR A 167 -16.22 -20.74 -9.59
CA THR A 167 -16.84 -19.87 -8.58
C THR A 167 -15.95 -18.65 -8.34
N MET A 168 -16.55 -17.47 -8.46
CA MET A 168 -15.93 -16.20 -8.07
C MET A 168 -16.01 -16.02 -6.56
N VAL A 169 -14.86 -15.98 -5.89
CA VAL A 169 -14.71 -15.75 -4.46
C VAL A 169 -14.21 -14.34 -4.21
N LEU A 170 -15.02 -13.55 -3.50
CA LEU A 170 -14.67 -12.21 -3.04
C LEU A 170 -14.01 -12.29 -1.66
N VAL A 171 -12.72 -11.97 -1.56
CA VAL A 171 -12.02 -11.92 -0.27
C VAL A 171 -12.08 -10.49 0.26
N ALA A 172 -12.86 -10.29 1.32
CA ALA A 172 -13.09 -8.99 1.94
C ALA A 172 -11.92 -8.58 2.87
N LEU A 173 -10.86 -8.01 2.29
CA LEU A 173 -9.65 -7.58 3.00
C LEU A 173 -9.98 -6.56 4.12
N ALA A 174 -10.82 -5.57 3.81
CA ALA A 174 -11.20 -4.54 4.76
C ALA A 174 -12.02 -5.08 5.93
N ALA A 175 -12.88 -6.07 5.69
CA ALA A 175 -13.63 -6.72 6.76
C ALA A 175 -12.69 -7.44 7.74
N CYS A 176 -11.63 -8.09 7.25
CA CYS A 176 -10.62 -8.72 8.09
C CYS A 176 -9.87 -7.69 8.96
N ASN A 177 -9.41 -6.59 8.36
CA ASN A 177 -8.63 -5.56 9.08
C ASN A 177 -9.46 -4.71 10.05
N ARG A 178 -10.79 -4.70 9.89
CA ARG A 178 -11.75 -3.95 10.70
C ARG A 178 -12.65 -4.84 11.56
N SER A 179 -12.39 -6.15 11.60
CA SER A 179 -13.21 -7.09 12.35
C SER A 179 -13.10 -6.81 13.84
N ARG A 180 -14.22 -6.51 14.50
CA ARG A 180 -14.26 -6.31 15.96
C ARG A 180 -13.86 -7.56 16.74
N ALA A 181 -14.17 -8.73 16.20
CA ALA A 181 -13.74 -10.00 16.80
C ALA A 181 -12.21 -10.18 16.82
N VAL A 182 -11.49 -9.50 15.92
CA VAL A 182 -10.03 -9.55 15.83
C VAL A 182 -9.40 -8.35 16.53
N TRP A 183 -9.89 -7.14 16.26
CA TRP A 183 -9.26 -5.88 16.64
C TRP A 183 -9.89 -5.19 17.86
N GLY A 184 -11.01 -5.69 18.38
CA GLY A 184 -11.76 -5.11 19.49
C GLY A 184 -12.88 -4.16 19.05
N GLU A 185 -13.62 -3.58 20.00
CA GLU A 185 -14.77 -2.71 19.69
C GLU A 185 -14.38 -1.43 18.94
N ASP A 186 -13.16 -0.92 19.18
CA ASP A 186 -12.61 0.26 18.50
C ASP A 186 -11.98 -0.07 17.13
N ALA A 187 -12.30 -1.23 16.53
CA ALA A 187 -11.73 -1.69 15.25
C ALA A 187 -11.98 -0.73 14.07
N LEU A 188 -13.01 0.10 14.13
CA LEU A 188 -13.33 1.09 13.09
C LEU A 188 -12.67 2.46 13.34
N GLU A 189 -12.09 2.65 14.51
CA GLU A 189 -11.41 3.90 14.86
C GLU A 189 -10.00 3.91 14.29
N TRP A 190 -9.60 5.05 13.72
CA TRP A 190 -8.22 5.29 13.34
C TRP A 190 -7.45 5.79 14.57
N LYS A 191 -6.68 4.87 15.18
CA LYS A 191 -5.95 5.08 16.44
C LYS A 191 -4.52 4.55 16.33
N PRO A 192 -3.56 5.37 15.84
CA PRO A 192 -2.16 4.95 15.68
C PRO A 192 -1.54 4.37 16.95
N GLU A 193 -1.89 4.89 18.13
CA GLU A 193 -1.40 4.45 19.44
C GLU A 193 -1.56 2.95 19.69
N ARG A 194 -2.50 2.28 19.00
CA ARG A 194 -2.71 0.83 19.05
C ARG A 194 -1.43 0.04 18.78
N TRP A 195 -0.56 0.56 17.91
CA TRP A 195 0.67 -0.11 17.50
C TRP A 195 1.85 0.15 18.44
N LEU A 196 1.69 1.02 19.43
CA LEU A 196 2.71 1.34 20.44
C LEU A 196 2.58 0.51 21.71
N SER A 197 1.61 -0.41 21.75
CA SER A 197 1.34 -1.29 22.87
C SER A 197 1.14 -2.71 22.37
N ALA A 198 1.09 -3.67 23.29
CA ALA A 198 0.75 -5.04 22.94
C ALA A 198 -0.63 -5.08 22.26
N LEU A 199 -0.71 -5.73 21.10
CA LEU A 199 -1.96 -5.93 20.38
C LEU A 199 -2.86 -6.92 21.15
N PRO A 200 -4.19 -6.85 20.96
CA PRO A 200 -5.10 -7.84 21.52
C PRO A 200 -4.69 -9.27 21.13
N GLU A 201 -4.81 -10.22 22.06
CA GLU A 201 -4.45 -11.63 21.81
C GLU A 201 -5.22 -12.21 20.61
N THR A 202 -6.45 -11.75 20.41
CA THR A 202 -7.32 -12.09 19.26
C THR A 202 -6.66 -11.80 17.92
N VAL A 203 -5.80 -10.77 17.80
CA VAL A 203 -5.06 -10.48 16.55
C VAL A 203 -4.09 -11.62 16.23
N GLY A 204 -3.36 -12.13 17.24
CA GLY A 204 -2.44 -13.26 17.07
C GLY A 204 -3.16 -14.57 16.83
N GLN A 205 -4.27 -14.80 17.51
CA GLN A 205 -5.09 -16.02 17.37
C GLN A 205 -5.82 -16.09 16.02
N ALA A 206 -6.15 -14.95 15.41
CA ALA A 206 -6.83 -14.89 14.11
C ALA A 206 -6.00 -15.48 12.95
N ARG A 207 -4.67 -15.61 13.11
CA ARG A 207 -3.76 -16.20 12.12
C ARG A 207 -3.95 -15.63 10.70
N VAL A 208 -4.14 -14.31 10.63
CA VAL A 208 -4.33 -13.60 9.36
C VAL A 208 -3.08 -13.81 8.48
N PRO A 209 -3.21 -14.33 7.24
CA PRO A 209 -2.06 -14.72 6.42
C PRO A 209 -1.32 -13.53 5.79
N GLY A 210 -1.65 -12.31 6.19
CA GLY A 210 -1.11 -11.07 5.65
C GLY A 210 0.41 -10.96 5.81
N VAL A 211 1.12 -10.58 4.75
CA VAL A 211 2.59 -10.45 4.79
C VAL A 211 3.10 -9.27 5.62
N TYR A 212 2.20 -8.43 6.13
CA TYR A 212 2.55 -7.23 6.86
C TYR A 212 1.60 -7.04 8.05
N SER A 213 2.14 -7.02 9.26
CA SER A 213 1.46 -6.54 10.48
C SER A 213 0.13 -7.22 10.82
N ASN A 214 -0.06 -8.50 10.47
CA ASN A 214 -1.35 -9.21 10.59
C ASN A 214 -2.50 -8.53 9.82
N LEU A 215 -2.16 -7.81 8.74
CA LEU A 215 -3.09 -7.09 7.88
C LEU A 215 -3.23 -7.76 6.51
N MET A 216 -4.45 -7.83 6.01
CA MET A 216 -4.76 -8.31 4.66
C MET A 216 -4.51 -7.26 3.57
N THR A 217 -4.07 -6.05 3.91
CA THR A 217 -3.84 -4.92 2.98
C THR A 217 -2.88 -5.28 1.85
N PHE A 218 -1.84 -6.06 2.16
CA PHE A 218 -0.86 -6.55 1.19
C PHE A 218 -1.09 -8.03 0.83
N SER A 219 -2.24 -8.59 1.18
CA SER A 219 -2.59 -10.00 0.99
C SER A 219 -1.57 -10.98 1.59
N GLY A 220 -1.73 -12.28 1.29
CA GLY A 220 -0.90 -13.37 1.81
C GLY A 220 -0.65 -14.48 0.79
N GLY A 221 0.28 -15.39 1.12
CA GLY A 221 0.61 -16.54 0.29
C GLY A 221 1.34 -16.19 -1.01
N GLY A 222 1.34 -17.11 -2.00
CA GLY A 222 2.07 -16.92 -3.28
C GLY A 222 1.56 -15.79 -4.19
N ARG A 223 0.52 -15.06 -3.77
CA ARG A 223 -0.02 -13.87 -4.44
C ARG A 223 0.00 -12.64 -3.53
N SER A 224 0.83 -12.64 -2.49
CA SER A 224 1.07 -11.46 -1.66
C SER A 224 1.69 -10.32 -2.47
N CYS A 225 1.43 -9.08 -2.06
CA CYS A 225 2.02 -7.91 -2.67
C CYS A 225 3.55 -7.92 -2.52
N ILE A 226 4.28 -7.96 -3.63
CA ILE A 226 5.75 -7.86 -3.64
C ILE A 226 6.25 -6.45 -3.32
N GLY A 227 5.40 -5.44 -3.55
CA GLY A 227 5.73 -4.02 -3.37
C GLY A 227 5.52 -3.49 -1.96
N PHE A 228 5.12 -4.31 -0.98
CA PHE A 228 4.72 -3.82 0.34
C PHE A 228 5.82 -3.02 1.06
N ARG A 229 7.09 -3.47 0.97
CA ARG A 229 8.23 -2.75 1.56
C ARG A 229 8.49 -1.42 0.87
N PHE A 230 8.36 -1.39 -0.45
CA PHE A 230 8.53 -0.16 -1.24
C PHE A 230 7.43 0.85 -0.90
N SER A 231 6.17 0.41 -0.82
CA SER A 231 5.05 1.25 -0.39
C SER A 231 5.27 1.80 1.02
N GLN A 232 5.75 0.98 1.97
CA GLN A 232 6.11 1.46 3.31
C GLN A 232 7.22 2.51 3.30
N LEU A 233 8.27 2.29 2.52
CA LEU A 233 9.35 3.25 2.38
C LEU A 233 8.83 4.58 1.82
N GLU A 234 8.10 4.53 0.71
CA GLU A 234 7.56 5.71 0.04
C GLU A 234 6.63 6.49 0.97
N MET A 235 5.71 5.82 1.67
CA MET A 235 4.84 6.45 2.66
C MET A 235 5.65 7.18 3.73
N LYS A 236 6.63 6.51 4.33
CA LYS A 236 7.44 7.06 5.43
C LYS A 236 8.29 8.24 4.96
N VAL A 237 8.93 8.15 3.79
CA VAL A 237 9.77 9.23 3.23
C VAL A 237 8.92 10.46 2.93
N VAL A 238 7.80 10.29 2.22
CA VAL A 238 6.94 11.42 1.86
C VAL A 238 6.39 12.10 3.11
N LEU A 239 5.92 11.34 4.10
CA LEU A 239 5.42 11.92 5.35
C LEU A 239 6.53 12.63 6.14
N ALA A 240 7.72 12.04 6.23
CA ALA A 240 8.86 12.65 6.90
C ALA A 240 9.23 14.00 6.27
N VAL A 241 9.35 14.06 4.95
CA VAL A 241 9.69 15.29 4.24
C VAL A 241 8.58 16.34 4.38
N LEU A 242 7.32 15.96 4.15
CA LEU A 242 6.21 16.92 4.16
C LEU A 242 5.94 17.50 5.55
N LEU A 243 5.96 16.67 6.59
CA LEU A 243 5.61 17.12 7.95
C LEU A 243 6.72 17.94 8.62
N GLN A 244 7.98 17.83 8.17
CA GLN A 244 9.06 18.74 8.58
C GLN A 244 8.81 20.19 8.13
N HIS A 245 8.13 20.37 6.99
CA HIS A 245 8.03 21.68 6.34
C HIS A 245 6.62 22.28 6.40
N PHE A 246 5.59 21.44 6.49
CA PHE A 246 4.21 21.88 6.33
C PHE A 246 3.28 21.39 7.44
N ARG A 247 2.24 22.19 7.67
CA ARG A 247 1.03 21.84 8.40
C ARG A 247 -0.12 21.64 7.42
N PHE A 248 -0.84 20.54 7.58
CA PHE A 248 -1.99 20.20 6.76
C PHE A 248 -3.28 20.40 7.56
N SER A 249 -4.28 21.03 6.94
CA SER A 249 -5.59 21.25 7.56
C SER A 249 -6.71 21.12 6.54
N LEU A 250 -7.93 20.83 7.01
CA LEU A 250 -9.09 20.76 6.14
C LEU A 250 -9.42 22.11 5.46
N THR A 251 -9.96 22.02 4.26
CA THR A 251 -10.66 23.14 3.63
C THR A 251 -12.14 23.15 4.07
N ASP A 252 -12.88 24.16 3.62
CA ASP A 252 -14.34 24.21 3.71
C ASP A 252 -15.04 23.27 2.70
N LYS A 253 -14.28 22.69 1.76
CA LYS A 253 -14.80 21.77 0.75
C LYS A 253 -14.96 20.37 1.32
N LYS A 254 -16.08 19.72 1.01
CA LYS A 254 -16.35 18.33 1.38
C LYS A 254 -15.41 17.40 0.61
N ILE A 255 -14.76 16.49 1.34
CA ILE A 255 -13.97 15.40 0.76
C ILE A 255 -14.85 14.14 0.73
N VAL A 256 -14.92 13.48 -0.42
CA VAL A 256 -15.63 12.21 -0.60
C VAL A 256 -14.62 11.15 -1.01
N TRP A 257 -14.65 10.01 -0.31
CA TRP A 257 -13.84 8.85 -0.67
C TRP A 257 -14.68 7.87 -1.45
N ASN A 258 -14.37 7.73 -2.73
CA ASN A 258 -15.11 6.91 -3.67
C ASN A 258 -14.73 5.44 -3.51
N PHE A 259 -15.74 4.59 -3.39
CA PHE A 259 -15.58 3.15 -3.44
C PHE A 259 -15.38 2.73 -4.90
N SER A 260 -14.21 2.19 -5.21
CA SER A 260 -13.87 1.66 -6.53
C SER A 260 -12.90 0.48 -6.35
N GLY A 261 -12.31 -0.03 -7.44
CA GLY A 261 -11.22 -1.01 -7.32
C GLY A 261 -10.14 -0.51 -6.35
N ILE A 262 -9.62 0.70 -6.59
CA ILE A 262 -8.75 1.44 -5.67
C ILE A 262 -9.55 2.63 -5.12
N HIS A 263 -9.59 2.78 -3.80
CA HIS A 263 -10.28 3.90 -3.17
C HIS A 263 -9.51 5.21 -3.41
N PHE A 264 -10.24 6.24 -3.82
CA PHE A 264 -9.64 7.56 -4.09
C PHE A 264 -10.50 8.70 -3.55
N PRO A 265 -9.89 9.84 -3.19
CA PRO A 265 -10.61 11.04 -2.76
C PRO A 265 -11.10 11.84 -3.97
N SER A 266 -12.19 12.57 -3.81
CA SER A 266 -12.65 13.61 -4.72
C SER A 266 -13.32 14.74 -3.95
N MET A 267 -13.47 15.91 -4.58
CA MET A 267 -14.04 17.11 -3.95
C MET A 267 -15.56 17.24 -4.09
N HIS A 268 -16.22 16.31 -4.81
CA HIS A 268 -17.67 16.31 -5.08
C HIS A 268 -18.19 14.86 -5.07
N THR A 269 -19.47 14.67 -4.76
CA THR A 269 -20.08 13.32 -4.63
C THR A 269 -20.17 12.52 -5.93
N ASP A 270 -20.11 13.19 -7.07
CA ASP A 270 -20.10 12.64 -8.42
C ASP A 270 -18.71 12.73 -9.09
N GLY A 271 -17.68 13.11 -8.32
CA GLY A 271 -16.32 13.27 -8.82
C GLY A 271 -15.70 11.92 -9.23
N THR A 272 -15.48 11.74 -10.53
CA THR A 272 -14.80 10.56 -11.09
C THR A 272 -13.28 10.75 -11.17
N THR A 273 -12.78 11.96 -10.93
CA THR A 273 -11.36 12.29 -10.98
C THR A 273 -10.76 12.35 -9.57
N PRO A 274 -9.71 11.56 -9.28
CA PRO A 274 -8.99 11.62 -8.01
C PRO A 274 -8.48 13.04 -7.70
N SER A 275 -8.86 13.58 -6.55
CA SER A 275 -8.42 14.89 -6.07
C SER A 275 -8.60 15.02 -4.57
N LEU A 276 -7.60 15.58 -3.90
CA LEU A 276 -7.64 15.92 -2.48
C LEU A 276 -7.09 17.33 -2.29
N ILE A 277 -7.94 18.25 -1.84
CA ILE A 277 -7.54 19.64 -1.57
C ILE A 277 -7.51 19.86 -0.06
N LEU A 278 -6.30 20.07 0.45
CA LEU A 278 -6.03 20.46 1.84
C LEU A 278 -5.42 21.86 1.87
N LYS A 279 -5.60 22.56 2.99
CA LYS A 279 -4.80 23.76 3.29
C LYS A 279 -3.41 23.30 3.69
N VAL A 280 -2.39 23.88 3.07
CA VAL A 280 -0.98 23.59 3.33
C VAL A 280 -0.32 24.89 3.78
N GLN A 281 0.17 24.92 5.01
CA GLN A 281 0.84 26.08 5.61
C GLN A 281 2.31 25.74 5.88
N PRO A 282 3.27 26.54 5.40
CA PRO A 282 4.68 26.35 5.75
C PRO A 282 4.90 26.62 7.25
N LEU A 283 5.77 25.85 7.89
CA LEU A 283 6.09 25.99 9.32
C LEU A 283 7.14 27.07 9.60
N ARG A 284 7.93 27.43 8.58
CA ARG A 284 8.87 28.54 8.61
C ARG A 284 8.42 29.54 7.55
N GLU A 285 8.29 30.80 7.93
CA GLU A 285 8.23 31.89 6.95
C GLU A 285 9.66 32.08 6.42
N GLU A 286 9.84 31.99 5.10
CA GLU A 286 11.12 32.33 4.45
C GLU A 286 11.49 33.80 4.66
#